data_AF-Q4UAM5-F1
#
_entry.id   AF-Q4UAM5-F1
#
_cell.length_a   1.000
_cell.length_b   1.000
_cell.length_c   1.000
_cell.angle_alpha   90.00
_cell.angle_beta   90.00
_cell.angle_gamma   90.00
#
_symmetry.space_group_name_H-M   'P 1'
#
loop_
_entity.id
_entity.type
_entity.pdbx_description
1 polymer ?
#
loop_
_entity_poly.entity_id
_entity_poly.type
_entity_poly.pdbx_seq_one_letter_code
_entity_poly.pdbx_strand_id
1 'polypeptide(L)'
;MIEVDFDSQSQNDVITKKMSQLLLKGWAMLSETCSKCSEVPLMRSRDGTSLCCKCSSMTNPQPTKQNEDSNGQNLTTCKLDSYKTFGQIPLNAKELSSIHEGNAKTISLPSTKPVEHPVF
;
A
#
# COMPACT_ATOMS: atom_id res chain seq x y z
N MET A 1 35.52 16.39 -2.19
CA MET A 1 34.76 15.46 -3.03
C MET A 1 34.23 14.41 -2.08
N ILE A 2 32.93 14.42 -1.77
CA ILE A 2 32.35 13.40 -0.88
C ILE A 2 32.07 12.21 -1.79
N GLU A 3 32.84 11.14 -1.63
CA GLU A 3 32.54 9.87 -2.29
C GLU A 3 31.31 9.29 -1.63
N VAL A 4 30.16 9.42 -2.32
CA VAL A 4 28.94 8.74 -1.93
C VAL A 4 29.10 7.31 -2.42
N ASP A 5 29.42 6.40 -1.50
CA ASP A 5 29.48 4.97 -1.76
C ASP A 5 28.07 4.50 -2.22
N PHE A 6 27.90 4.43 -3.54
CA PHE A 6 26.63 4.17 -4.21
C PHE A 6 26.17 2.71 -4.05
N ASP A 7 27.07 1.82 -3.63
CA ASP A 7 26.88 0.36 -3.71
C ASP A 7 26.58 -0.32 -2.35
N SER A 8 26.20 0.43 -1.32
CA SER A 8 25.75 -0.17 -0.07
C SER A 8 24.28 -0.58 -0.16
N GLN A 9 24.00 -1.67 -0.89
CA GLN A 9 22.64 -2.22 -0.96
C GLN A 9 22.27 -2.80 0.42
N SER A 10 21.34 -2.15 1.11
CA SER A 10 20.88 -2.65 2.41
C SER A 10 20.08 -3.94 2.22
N GLN A 11 20.11 -4.81 3.24
CA GLN A 11 19.33 -6.04 3.22
C GLN A 11 17.83 -5.78 3.02
N ASN A 12 17.33 -4.64 3.52
CA ASN A 12 15.93 -4.22 3.34
C ASN A 12 15.61 -3.88 1.89
N ASP A 13 16.54 -3.28 1.15
CA ASP A 13 16.33 -2.97 -0.27
C ASP A 13 16.23 -4.24 -1.10
N VAL A 14 17.07 -5.24 -0.81
CA VAL A 14 17.02 -6.54 -1.49
C VAL A 14 15.67 -7.23 -1.25
N ILE A 15 15.15 -7.18 -0.02
CA ILE A 15 13.85 -7.75 0.33
C ILE A 15 12.72 -6.99 -0.37
N THR A 16 12.75 -5.66 -0.31
CA THR A 16 11.75 -4.79 -0.95
C THR A 16 11.71 -5.00 -2.46
N LYS A 17 12.88 -5.18 -3.08
CA LYS A 17 13.00 -5.50 -4.51
C LYS A 17 12.38 -6.86 -4.86
N LYS A 18 12.56 -7.88 -4.01
CA LYS A 18 11.89 -9.18 -4.20
C LYS A 18 10.37 -9.08 -4.01
N MET A 19 9.92 -8.36 -2.98
CA MET A 19 8.51 -8.10 -2.72
C MET A 19 7.84 -7.44 -3.93
N SER A 20 8.43 -6.35 -4.45
CA SER A 20 7.87 -5.63 -5.60
C SER A 20 7.81 -6.51 -6.86
N GLN A 21 8.83 -7.33 -7.10
CA GLN A 21 8.82 -8.29 -8.20
C GLN A 21 7.68 -9.32 -8.09
N LEU A 22 7.37 -9.80 -6.90
CA LEU A 22 6.25 -10.73 -6.69
C LEU A 22 4.89 -10.04 -6.90
N LEU A 23 4.73 -8.81 -6.39
CA LEU A 23 3.52 -8.01 -6.60
C LEU A 23 3.26 -7.79 -8.10
N LEU A 24 4.29 -7.44 -8.87
CA LEU A 24 4.19 -7.26 -10.33
C LEU A 24 3.88 -8.59 -11.05
N LYS A 25 4.23 -9.74 -10.47
CA LYS A 25 3.82 -11.07 -10.96
C LYS A 25 2.41 -11.46 -10.52
N GLY A 26 1.67 -10.60 -9.82
CA GLY A 26 0.31 -10.85 -9.37
C GLY A 26 0.21 -11.65 -8.07
N TRP A 27 1.27 -11.69 -7.25
CA TRP A 27 1.18 -12.23 -5.90
C TRP A 27 0.50 -11.24 -4.96
N ALA A 28 -0.12 -11.75 -3.90
CA ALA A 28 -0.78 -10.94 -2.88
C ALA A 28 0.03 -10.95 -1.58
N MET A 29 0.19 -9.78 -0.96
CA MET A 29 0.74 -9.67 0.40
C MET A 29 -0.35 -10.02 1.41
N LEU A 30 -0.07 -10.90 2.36
CA LEU A 30 -0.99 -11.23 3.45
C LEU A 30 -0.78 -10.32 4.67
N SER A 31 -1.79 -10.26 5.53
CA SER A 31 -1.70 -9.61 6.85
C SER A 31 -0.78 -10.36 7.82
N GLU A 32 -0.59 -11.66 7.60
CA GLU A 32 0.28 -12.52 8.42
C GLU A 32 1.76 -12.27 8.11
N THR A 33 2.57 -12.14 9.17
CA THR A 33 4.02 -12.04 9.09
C THR A 33 4.69 -13.41 9.15
N CYS A 34 5.88 -13.53 8.58
CA CYS A 34 6.61 -14.79 8.58
C CYS A 34 7.02 -15.19 10.00
N SER A 35 6.61 -16.37 10.48
CA SER A 35 6.89 -16.84 11.84
C SER A 35 8.37 -17.02 12.19
N LYS A 36 9.27 -17.05 11.20
CA LYS A 36 10.71 -17.23 11.41
C LYS A 36 11.44 -15.92 11.68
N CYS A 37 11.13 -14.87 10.93
CA CYS A 37 11.79 -13.58 11.06
C CYS A 37 10.90 -12.52 11.72
N SER A 38 9.58 -12.71 11.76
CA SER A 38 8.57 -11.80 12.32
C SER A 38 8.55 -10.36 11.76
N GLU A 39 9.44 -10.04 10.82
CA GLU A 39 9.64 -8.69 10.27
C GLU A 39 8.88 -8.45 8.96
N VAL A 40 8.77 -9.48 8.10
CA VAL A 40 8.22 -9.32 6.74
C VAL A 40 6.90 -10.06 6.57
N PRO A 41 5.94 -9.48 5.82
CA PRO A 41 4.69 -10.14 5.50
C PRO A 41 4.90 -11.35 4.58
N LEU A 42 4.00 -12.32 4.67
CA LEU A 42 3.96 -13.45 3.73
C LEU A 42 3.38 -12.99 2.38
N MET A 43 3.84 -13.62 1.30
CA MET A 43 3.38 -13.39 -0.07
C MET A 43 2.72 -14.66 -0.61
N ARG A 44 1.50 -14.57 -1.13
CA ARG A 44 0.73 -15.70 -1.67
C ARG A 44 0.68 -15.67 -3.19
N SER A 45 0.97 -16.80 -3.83
CA SER A 45 0.78 -16.98 -5.26
C SER A 45 -0.70 -17.16 -5.61
N ARG A 46 -1.04 -17.08 -6.90
CA ARG A 46 -2.38 -17.44 -7.37
C ARG A 46 -2.73 -18.90 -7.08
N ASP A 47 -1.73 -19.78 -7.04
CA ASP A 47 -1.87 -21.22 -6.75
C ASP A 47 -2.03 -21.52 -5.25
N GLY A 48 -1.92 -20.50 -4.39
CA GLY A 48 -2.12 -20.64 -2.93
C GLY A 48 -0.83 -20.84 -2.13
N THR A 49 0.34 -20.91 -2.77
CA THR A 49 1.63 -21.07 -2.07
C THR A 49 2.03 -19.77 -1.38
N SER A 50 2.41 -19.84 -0.11
CA SER A 50 2.93 -18.69 0.65
C SER A 50 4.45 -18.69 0.74
N LEU A 51 5.07 -17.51 0.61
CA LEU A 51 6.51 -17.31 0.59
C LEU A 51 6.91 -16.08 1.43
N CYS A 52 8.00 -16.19 2.17
CA CYS A 52 8.64 -15.05 2.84
C CYS A 52 9.82 -14.51 1.99
N CYS A 53 9.87 -13.21 1.70
CA CYS A 53 10.94 -12.62 0.88
C CYS A 53 12.30 -12.49 1.59
N LYS A 54 12.34 -12.57 2.92
CA LYS A 54 13.59 -12.63 3.70
C LYS A 54 14.11 -14.06 3.81
N CYS A 55 13.28 -14.97 4.36
CA CYS A 55 13.69 -16.33 4.66
C CYS A 55 13.67 -17.26 3.43
N SER A 56 12.99 -16.87 2.35
CA SER A 56 12.72 -17.71 1.17
C SER A 56 12.07 -19.06 1.50
N SER A 57 11.48 -19.20 2.70
CA SER A 57 10.79 -20.41 3.12
C SER A 57 9.38 -20.42 2.55
N MET A 58 9.05 -21.49 1.82
CA MET A 58 7.69 -21.77 1.38
C MET A 58 6.94 -22.43 2.53
N THR A 59 5.85 -21.81 2.96
CA THR A 59 4.84 -22.48 3.76
C THR A 59 3.68 -22.78 2.83
N ASN A 60 3.24 -24.04 2.81
CA ASN A 60 1.93 -24.36 2.27
C ASN A 60 0.96 -24.21 3.46
N PRO A 61 0.29 -23.06 3.62
CA PRO A 61 -0.83 -23.04 4.54
C PRO A 61 -1.89 -23.95 3.91
N GLN A 62 -2.03 -25.16 4.46
CA GLN A 62 -3.34 -25.79 4.50
C GLN A 62 -4.32 -24.70 4.95
N PRO A 63 -5.43 -24.45 4.23
CA PRO A 63 -6.40 -23.47 4.64
C PRO A 63 -6.92 -23.87 6.02
N THR A 64 -6.34 -23.29 7.07
CA THR A 64 -6.89 -23.41 8.41
C THR A 64 -8.21 -22.68 8.36
N LYS A 65 -9.28 -23.46 8.24
CA LYS A 65 -10.66 -23.00 8.34
C LYS A 65 -10.76 -22.16 9.61
N GLN A 66 -10.86 -20.85 9.46
CA GLN A 66 -11.36 -19.97 10.50
C GLN A 66 -12.61 -19.28 9.92
N ASN A 67 -13.71 -19.97 10.19
CA ASN A 67 -15.08 -19.46 10.40
C ASN A 67 -15.86 -19.00 9.15
N GLU A 68 -16.55 -19.98 8.56
CA GLU A 68 -17.86 -19.76 7.94
C GLU A 68 -18.93 -19.72 9.04
N ASP A 69 -19.09 -18.58 9.69
CA ASP A 69 -20.40 -18.24 10.24
C ASP A 69 -21.16 -17.47 9.17
N SER A 70 -22.15 -18.14 8.58
CA SER A 70 -23.12 -17.51 7.69
C SER A 70 -23.94 -16.50 8.49
N ASN A 71 -23.49 -15.26 8.50
CA ASN A 71 -24.39 -14.13 8.63
C ASN A 71 -23.88 -13.08 7.67
N GLY A 72 -24.77 -12.54 6.84
CA GLY A 72 -24.49 -11.47 5.90
C GLY A 72 -23.94 -10.27 6.65
N GLN A 73 -22.63 -10.25 6.85
CA GLN A 73 -21.90 -9.04 7.15
C GLN A 73 -21.93 -8.26 5.85
N ASN A 74 -23.04 -7.52 5.73
CA ASN A 74 -23.10 -6.19 5.15
C ASN A 74 -21.67 -5.72 5.07
N LEU A 75 -21.13 -5.63 3.85
CA LEU A 75 -20.02 -4.75 3.58
C LEU A 75 -20.52 -3.43 4.15
N THR A 76 -20.19 -3.16 5.40
CA THR A 76 -20.08 -1.81 5.87
C THR A 76 -18.88 -1.39 5.07
N THR A 77 -19.14 -1.02 3.80
CA THR A 77 -18.58 0.20 3.29
C THR A 77 -18.56 1.06 4.53
N CYS A 78 -17.38 1.52 4.94
CA CYS A 78 -17.31 2.74 5.75
C CYS A 78 -18.47 3.55 5.21
N LYS A 79 -19.44 3.92 6.07
CA LYS A 79 -20.65 4.61 5.63
C LYS A 79 -20.22 5.48 4.47
N LEU A 80 -21.00 5.54 3.41
CA LEU A 80 -20.91 6.72 2.57
C LEU A 80 -21.29 7.91 3.47
N ASP A 81 -20.52 8.21 4.53
CA ASP A 81 -20.04 9.51 4.92
C ASP A 81 -19.77 10.11 3.58
N SER A 82 -20.82 10.78 3.11
CA SER A 82 -20.86 11.56 1.91
C SER A 82 -19.51 12.23 1.88
N TYR A 83 -18.59 11.71 1.06
CA TYR A 83 -17.28 12.30 0.94
C TYR A 83 -17.64 13.65 0.37
N LYS A 84 -17.68 14.66 1.24
CA LYS A 84 -17.94 16.00 0.79
C LYS A 84 -16.68 16.29 0.02
N THR A 85 -16.77 16.28 -1.31
CA THR A 85 -15.66 16.60 -2.19
C THR A 85 -15.07 17.91 -1.69
N PHE A 86 -13.97 17.83 -0.93
CA PHE A 86 -13.27 19.01 -0.43
C PHE A 86 -12.51 19.57 -1.61
N GLY A 87 -13.22 20.33 -2.44
CA GLY A 87 -12.70 20.88 -3.67
C GLY A 87 -12.61 19.83 -4.78
N GLN A 88 -13.64 19.77 -5.63
CA GLN A 88 -13.42 19.28 -6.98
C GLN A 88 -12.52 20.32 -7.63
N ILE A 89 -11.22 20.03 -7.79
CA ILE A 89 -10.31 20.93 -8.49
C ILE A 89 -10.80 20.94 -9.94
N PRO A 90 -11.39 22.04 -10.44
CA PRO A 90 -11.94 22.07 -11.79
C PRO A 90 -10.76 22.25 -12.76
N LEU A 91 -10.00 21.19 -12.97
CA LEU A 91 -8.98 21.16 -14.00
C LEU A 91 -9.72 21.09 -15.34
N ASN A 92 -9.97 22.25 -15.96
CA ASN A 92 -10.32 22.29 -17.38
C ASN A 92 -9.20 21.62 -18.18
N ALA A 93 -9.49 21.04 -19.34
CA ALA A 93 -8.51 20.37 -20.20
C ALA A 93 -7.24 21.22 -20.46
N LYS A 94 -7.36 22.55 -20.44
CA LYS A 94 -6.25 23.50 -20.55
C LYS A 94 -5.25 23.45 -19.37
N GLU A 95 -5.74 23.19 -18.15
CA GLU A 95 -4.91 23.03 -16.94
C GLU A 95 -4.30 21.60 -16.83
N LEU A 96 -4.76 20.64 -17.66
CA LEU A 96 -4.21 19.27 -17.79
C LEU A 96 -3.08 19.18 -18.82
N SER A 97 -3.17 19.93 -19.94
CA SER A 97 -1.98 20.51 -20.58
C SER A 97 -1.30 21.46 -19.57
N SER A 98 -0.27 22.25 -19.79
CA SER A 98 0.41 23.01 -18.71
C SER A 98 1.09 22.17 -17.60
N ILE A 99 0.60 20.99 -17.17
CA ILE A 99 1.29 20.10 -16.21
C ILE A 99 2.63 19.58 -16.79
N HIS A 100 2.71 19.47 -18.12
CA HIS A 100 3.94 19.17 -18.85
C HIS A 100 4.92 20.35 -18.96
N GLU A 101 4.52 21.58 -18.61
CA GLU A 101 5.36 22.77 -18.63
C GLU A 101 5.66 23.18 -17.19
N GLY A 102 6.76 22.64 -16.65
CA GLY A 102 7.44 22.98 -15.39
C GLY A 102 6.67 23.81 -14.35
N ASN A 103 6.51 23.25 -13.15
CA ASN A 103 5.88 23.72 -11.89
C ASN A 103 5.98 25.23 -11.54
N ALA A 104 5.50 26.13 -12.41
CA ALA A 104 5.51 27.58 -12.19
C ALA A 104 4.15 28.11 -11.72
N LYS A 105 3.10 27.28 -11.70
CA LYS A 105 1.74 27.71 -11.36
C LYS A 105 1.30 27.12 -10.03
N THR A 106 1.70 27.77 -8.94
CA THR A 106 1.19 27.46 -7.59
C THR A 106 -0.29 27.81 -7.52
N ILE A 107 -1.15 26.79 -7.42
CA ILE A 107 -2.56 26.98 -7.10
C ILE A 107 -2.64 27.33 -5.62
N SER A 108 -3.12 28.53 -5.31
CA SER A 108 -3.39 28.97 -3.93
C SER A 108 -4.60 28.22 -3.38
N LEU A 109 -4.33 27.19 -2.57
CA LEU A 109 -5.37 26.47 -1.84
C LEU A 109 -5.79 27.26 -0.59
N PRO A 110 -7.09 27.33 -0.28
CA PRO A 110 -7.55 27.94 0.97
C PRO A 110 -7.06 27.11 2.17
N SER A 111 -6.44 27.79 3.14
CA SER A 111 -5.96 27.16 4.37
C SER A 111 -7.14 26.64 5.18
N THR A 112 -7.26 25.32 5.30
CA THR A 112 -8.26 24.67 6.15
C THR A 112 -7.61 24.25 7.46
N LYS A 113 -8.21 24.64 8.59
CA LYS A 113 -7.73 24.24 9.91
C LYS A 113 -8.04 22.75 10.11
N PRO A 114 -7.15 21.98 10.78
CA PRO A 114 -7.40 20.58 11.09
C PRO A 114 -8.72 20.39 11.85
N VAL A 115 -9.41 19.29 11.57
CA VAL A 115 -10.63 18.93 12.30
C VAL A 115 -10.23 18.43 13.68
N GLU A 116 -10.65 19.16 14.72
CA GLU A 116 -10.46 18.75 16.11
C GLU A 116 -11.47 17.64 16.43
N HIS A 117 -10.98 16.45 16.78
CA HIS A 117 -11.81 15.33 17.23
C HIS A 117 -11.89 15.36 18.77
N PRO A 118 -13.08 15.23 19.38
CA PRO A 118 -13.19 15.19 20.83
C PRO A 118 -12.52 13.93 21.38
N VAL A 119 -11.59 14.15 22.31
CA VAL A 119 -10.92 13.09 23.08
C VAL A 119 -11.94 12.57 24.10
N PHE A 120 -12.35 11.32 23.96
CA PHE A 120 -13.08 10.57 24.99
C PHE A 120 -12.12 9.60 25.67
#